data_AF-A0A2H9TE88-F1
#
_entry.id   AF-A0A2H9TE88-F1
#
_cell.length_a   1.000
_cell.length_b   1.000
_cell.length_c   1.000
_cell.angle_alpha   90.00
_cell.angle_beta   90.00
_cell.angle_gamma   90.00
#
_symmetry.space_group_name_H-M   'P 1'
#
loop_
_entity.id
_entity.type
_entity.pdbx_description
1 polymer ?
#
loop_
_entity_poly.entity_id
_entity_poly.type
_entity_poly.pdbx_seq_one_letter_code
_entity_poly.pdbx_strand_id
1 'polypeptide(L)'
;MAIKSIPNWVMLRYSALFREFRSSKTFSRKEAQETITKYGLKDDEKLTNTFFSELHKRGWVEVKQDKEDKRKKTFKLVNPEKAILNLELVE
;
A
#
# COMPACT_ATOMS: atom_id res chain seq x y z
N MET A 1 20.47 9.07 12.97
CA MET A 1 19.38 9.36 12.00
C MET A 1 18.57 8.10 11.78
N ALA A 2 17.24 8.18 11.82
CA ALA A 2 16.40 7.03 11.55
C ALA A 2 16.03 7.04 10.06
N ILE A 3 16.53 6.04 9.32
CA ILE A 3 15.87 5.61 8.08
C ILE A 3 14.39 5.50 8.45
N LYS A 4 13.48 6.24 7.80
CA LYS A 4 12.03 6.03 7.99
C LYS A 4 11.66 4.72 7.29
N SER A 5 12.19 3.62 7.80
CA SER A 5 11.94 2.28 7.32
C SER A 5 10.45 2.04 7.37
N ILE A 6 9.95 1.32 6.37
CA ILE A 6 8.58 0.83 6.43
C ILE A 6 8.47 -0.07 7.66
N PRO A 7 7.51 0.17 8.56
CA PRO A 7 7.28 -0.73 9.68
C PRO A 7 7.03 -2.16 9.17
N ASN A 8 7.58 -3.17 9.85
CA ASN A 8 7.46 -4.57 9.43
C ASN A 8 6.01 -4.98 9.15
N TRP A 9 5.06 -4.51 9.95
CA TRP A 9 3.64 -4.80 9.77
C TRP A 9 3.07 -4.23 8.45
N VAL A 10 3.54 -3.06 8.00
CA VAL A 10 3.19 -2.47 6.70
C VAL A 10 3.83 -3.27 5.59
N MET A 11 5.11 -3.68 5.75
CA MET A 11 5.83 -4.47 4.76
C MET A 11 5.17 -5.83 4.50
N LEU A 12 4.70 -6.51 5.56
CA LEU A 12 3.98 -7.78 5.46
C LEU A 12 2.68 -7.68 4.65
N ARG A 13 1.91 -6.61 4.86
CA ARG A 13 0.67 -6.36 4.11
C ARG A 13 0.96 -5.97 2.67
N TYR A 14 1.97 -5.14 2.48
CA TYR A 14 2.44 -4.79 1.15
C TYR A 14 2.87 -6.04 0.37
N SER A 15 3.62 -6.96 0.97
CA SER A 15 4.06 -8.17 0.28
C SER A 15 2.89 -9.07 -0.11
N ALA A 16 1.87 -9.19 0.74
CA ALA A 16 0.62 -9.89 0.42
C ALA A 16 -0.08 -9.27 -0.81
N LEU A 17 -0.25 -7.94 -0.83
CA LEU A 17 -0.84 -7.25 -1.98
C LEU A 17 0.04 -7.33 -3.23
N PHE A 18 1.36 -7.24 -3.07
CA PHE A 18 2.31 -7.25 -4.19
C PHE A 18 2.35 -8.60 -4.91
N ARG A 19 2.15 -9.70 -4.19
CA ARG A 19 2.04 -11.05 -4.79
C ARG A 19 0.83 -11.18 -5.71
N GLU A 20 -0.28 -10.52 -5.40
CA GLU A 20 -1.53 -10.62 -6.15
C GLU A 20 -1.65 -9.57 -7.27
N PHE A 21 -1.40 -8.30 -6.93
CA PHE A 21 -1.64 -7.17 -7.83
C PHE A 21 -0.39 -6.73 -8.61
N ARG A 22 0.81 -7.10 -8.14
CA ARG A 22 2.10 -6.59 -8.67
C ARG A 22 2.05 -5.04 -8.77
N SER A 23 2.97 -4.44 -9.53
CA SER A 23 3.06 -2.98 -9.71
C SER A 23 2.16 -2.44 -10.83
N SER A 24 1.57 -3.28 -11.67
CA SER A 24 0.81 -2.84 -12.85
C SER A 24 -0.71 -2.78 -12.65
N LYS A 25 -1.28 -3.57 -11.72
CA LYS A 25 -2.73 -3.62 -11.50
C LYS A 25 -3.19 -2.58 -10.49
N THR A 26 -4.29 -1.91 -10.82
CA THR A 26 -5.07 -1.11 -9.86
C THR A 26 -6.08 -2.01 -9.14
N PHE A 27 -6.35 -1.72 -7.88
CA PHE A 27 -7.33 -2.44 -7.08
C PHE A 27 -8.09 -1.48 -6.16
N SER A 28 -9.27 -1.91 -5.76
CA SER A 28 -10.09 -1.23 -4.77
C SER A 28 -9.67 -1.58 -3.35
N ARG A 29 -10.13 -0.78 -2.39
CA ARG A 29 -9.98 -1.09 -0.97
C ARG A 29 -10.64 -2.43 -0.59
N LYS A 30 -11.76 -2.72 -1.25
CA LYS A 30 -12.44 -4.03 -1.37
C LYS A 30 -11.44 -5.18 -1.43
N GLU A 31 -10.83 -5.25 -2.60
CA GLU A 31 -9.95 -6.32 -3.03
C GLU A 31 -8.66 -6.39 -2.21
N ALA A 32 -8.17 -5.25 -1.73
CA ALA A 32 -7.02 -5.22 -0.84
C ALA A 32 -7.30 -5.94 0.48
N GLN A 33 -8.45 -5.67 1.12
CA GLN A 33 -8.80 -6.28 2.40
C GLN A 33 -9.05 -7.80 2.25
N GLU A 34 -9.69 -8.20 1.16
CA GLU A 34 -9.89 -9.61 0.81
C GLU A 34 -8.55 -10.32 0.59
N THR A 35 -7.61 -9.68 -0.10
CA THR A 35 -6.27 -10.24 -0.34
C THR A 35 -5.47 -10.35 0.94
N ILE A 36 -5.45 -9.31 1.78
CA ILE A 36 -4.77 -9.32 3.08
C ILE A 36 -5.31 -10.46 3.95
N THR A 37 -6.64 -10.63 3.99
CA THR A 37 -7.32 -11.73 4.71
C THR A 37 -6.94 -13.10 4.15
N LYS A 38 -6.88 -13.25 2.82
CA LYS A 38 -6.45 -14.49 2.13
C LYS A 38 -5.04 -14.92 2.54
N TYR A 39 -4.14 -13.98 2.80
CA TYR A 39 -2.78 -14.26 3.30
C TYR A 39 -2.69 -14.41 4.84
N GLY A 40 -3.82 -14.53 5.53
CA GLY A 40 -3.89 -14.82 6.97
C GLY A 40 -3.81 -13.58 7.89
N LEU A 41 -3.79 -12.38 7.32
CA LEU A 41 -3.77 -11.13 8.08
C LEU A 41 -5.22 -10.65 8.30
N LYS A 42 -5.68 -10.67 9.55
CA LYS A 42 -7.04 -10.25 9.91
C LYS A 42 -7.06 -8.76 10.27
N ASP A 43 -7.13 -7.93 9.24
CA ASP A 43 -7.17 -6.48 9.41
C ASP A 43 -8.61 -5.97 9.52
N ASP A 44 -8.85 -5.15 10.54
CA ASP A 44 -10.04 -4.33 10.59
C ASP A 44 -9.92 -3.13 9.62
N GLU A 45 -11.03 -2.39 9.46
CA GLU A 45 -11.06 -1.25 8.56
C GLU A 45 -10.09 -0.12 9.00
N LYS A 46 -9.92 0.09 10.31
CA LYS A 46 -9.04 1.13 10.85
C LYS A 46 -7.58 0.83 10.52
N LEU A 47 -7.15 -0.41 10.73
CA LEU A 47 -5.80 -0.88 10.45
C LEU A 47 -5.52 -0.84 8.94
N THR A 48 -6.49 -1.23 8.11
CA THR A 48 -6.41 -1.11 6.65
C THR A 48 -6.23 0.36 6.22
N ASN A 49 -6.94 1.31 6.86
CA ASN A 49 -6.79 2.74 6.60
C ASN A 49 -5.40 3.26 6.99
N THR A 50 -4.93 2.89 8.18
CA THR A 50 -3.59 3.26 8.67
C THR A 50 -2.52 2.69 7.74
N PHE A 51 -2.66 1.44 7.32
CA PHE A 51 -1.78 0.79 6.36
C PHE A 51 -1.62 1.59 5.06
N PHE A 52 -2.74 1.93 4.40
CA PHE A 52 -2.68 2.72 3.16
C PHE A 52 -2.13 4.12 3.37
N SER A 53 -2.44 4.75 4.50
CA SER A 53 -1.89 6.05 4.86
C SER A 53 -0.36 5.99 5.02
N GLU A 54 0.16 4.94 5.67
CA GLU A 54 1.60 4.76 5.86
C GLU A 54 2.34 4.45 4.56
N LEU A 55 1.75 3.66 3.65
CA LEU A 55 2.30 3.43 2.31
C LEU A 55 2.30 4.71 1.47
N HIS A 56 1.20 5.47 1.49
CA HIS A 56 1.05 6.68 0.67
C HIS A 56 2.02 7.77 1.11
N LYS A 57 2.15 8.01 2.42
CA LYS A 57 3.12 8.97 2.98
C LYS A 57 4.57 8.66 2.58
N ARG A 58 4.88 7.39 2.27
CA ARG A 58 6.22 6.93 1.89
C ARG A 58 6.39 6.71 0.39
N GLY A 59 5.36 6.97 -0.42
CA GLY A 59 5.42 6.80 -1.87
C GLY A 59 5.37 5.35 -2.37
N TRP A 60 4.87 4.41 -1.57
CA TRP A 60 4.78 2.98 -1.94
C TRP A 60 3.45 2.60 -2.60
N VAL A 61 2.46 3.50 -2.57
CA VAL A 61 1.17 3.33 -3.23
C VAL A 61 0.73 4.64 -3.87
N GLU A 62 0.25 4.58 -5.09
CA GLU A 62 -0.46 5.66 -5.76
C GLU A 62 -1.95 5.51 -5.48
N VAL A 63 -2.59 6.58 -5.00
CA VAL A 63 -4.04 6.62 -4.77
C VAL A 63 -4.66 7.51 -5.83
N LYS A 64 -5.59 6.98 -6.61
CA LYS A 64 -6.38 7.73 -7.58
C LYS A 64 -7.83 7.74 -7.15
N GLN A 65 -8.44 8.92 -7.15
CA GLN A 65 -9.89 9.03 -7.05
C GLN A 65 -10.51 8.75 -8.40
N ASP A 66 -11.60 8.00 -8.40
CA ASP A 66 -12.40 7.82 -9.59
C ASP A 66 -13.00 9.17 -10.01
N LYS A 67 -13.01 9.44 -11.32
CA LYS A 67 -13.49 10.71 -11.88
C LYS A 67 -15.02 10.81 -11.85
N GLU A 68 -15.72 9.68 -11.89
CA GLU A 68 -17.19 9.64 -11.87
C GLU A 68 -17.73 9.54 -10.45
N ASP A 69 -17.05 8.80 -9.56
CA ASP A 69 -17.45 8.65 -8.17
C ASP A 69 -16.29 8.97 -7.20
N LYS A 70 -16.27 10.20 -6.69
CA LYS A 70 -15.25 10.67 -5.73
C LYS A 70 -15.14 9.81 -4.45
N ARG A 71 -16.16 8.98 -4.16
CA ARG A 71 -16.16 8.05 -3.02
C ARG A 71 -15.37 6.78 -3.32
N LYS A 72 -15.15 6.45 -4.59
CA LYS A 72 -14.33 5.32 -5.02
C LYS A 72 -12.88 5.73 -5.15
N LYS A 73 -12.03 5.04 -4.40
CA LYS A 73 -10.56 5.15 -4.48
C LYS A 73 -10.01 3.88 -5.10
N THR A 74 -9.16 4.05 -6.09
CA THR A 74 -8.33 2.99 -6.64
C THR A 74 -6.90 3.17 -6.16
N PHE A 75 -6.26 2.05 -5.87
CA PHE A 75 -4.91 1.98 -5.34
C PHE A 75 -4.05 1.25 -6.37
N LYS A 76 -2.80 1.69 -6.50
CA LYS A 76 -1.80 1.01 -7.33
C LYS A 76 -0.49 0.94 -6.56
N LEU A 77 0.07 -0.27 -6.42
CA LEU A 77 1.36 -0.42 -5.75
C LEU A 77 2.48 0.12 -6.64
N VAL A 78 3.40 0.85 -6.02
CA VAL A 78 4.65 1.26 -6.68
C VAL A 78 5.62 0.08 -6.65
N ASN A 79 6.43 -0.10 -7.69
CA ASN A 79 7.48 -1.13 -7.69
C ASN A 79 8.44 -0.89 -6.50
N PRO A 80 8.77 -1.91 -5.68
CA PRO A 80 9.69 -1.77 -4.55
C PRO A 80 10.99 -1.07 -4.91
N GLU A 81 11.59 -1.40 -6.05
CA GLU A 81 12.85 -0.79 -6.50
C GLU A 81 12.70 0.73 -6.63
N LYS A 82 11.61 1.17 -7.24
CA LYS A 82 11.28 2.59 -7.40
C LYS A 82 10.93 3.24 -6.06
N ALA A 83 10.22 2.53 -5.19
CA ALA A 83 9.82 3.05 -3.89
C ALA A 83 11.02 3.20 -2.94
N ILE A 84 12.01 2.31 -3.04
CA ILE A 84 13.28 2.37 -2.29
C ILE A 84 14.14 3.56 -2.73
N LEU A 85 14.17 3.88 -4.03
CA LEU A 85 14.88 5.07 -4.54
C LEU A 85 14.31 6.39 -3.99
N ASN A 86 13.04 6.40 -3.60
CA ASN A 86 12.38 7.55 -2.97
C ASN A 86 12.60 7.62 -1.44
N LEU A 87 13.27 6.64 -0.84
CA LEU A 87 13.72 6.76 0.54
C LEU A 87 14.88 7.76 0.54
N GLU A 88 14.63 8.97 1.04
CA GLU A 88 15.69 9.97 1.20
C GLU A 88 16.84 9.37 2.02
N LEU A 89 17.98 9.19 1.37
CA LEU A 89 19.27 9.06 2.05
C LEU A 89 19.60 10.47 2.55
N VAL A 90 19.12 10.80 3.75
CA VAL A 90 19.50 12.05 4.41
C VAL A 90 20.90 11.84 4.97
N GLU A 91 21.90 12.52 4.39
CA GLU A 91 23.29 12.62 4.88
C GLU A 91 23.37 13.29 6.27
#